data_AF-A0A534E789-F1
#
_entry.id   AF-A0A534E789-F1
#
_cell.length_a   1.000
_cell.length_b   1.000
_cell.length_c   1.000
_cell.angle_alpha   90.00
_cell.angle_beta   90.00
_cell.angle_gamma   90.00
#
_symmetry.space_group_name_H-M   'P 1'
#
loop_
_entity.id
_entity.type
_entity.pdbx_description
1 polymer ?
#
loop_
_entity_poly.entity_id
_entity_poly.type
_entity_poly.pdbx_seq_one_letter_code
_entity_poly.pdbx_strand_id
1 'polypeptide(L)'
;MALSVASMLVALPGHAASESVAGASGLVAAIDAQSGRYEIRSQQAEWTFAGRLAGAASEVVTKDGQDRLGAFRELGFRWRDRVGLRGSIRAYVDRPVLLFTITSDEPVSDPARVRFPRFTGLPRNLRHFSYANEAFAPASFALEENGTPWLLYDVQGDAAVLSPAANFMIASMWGNGRTE
;
A
#
# COMPACT_ATOMS: atom_id res chain seq x y z
N MET A 1 -28.15 -28.27 49.71
CA MET A 1 -27.16 -27.36 49.08
C MET A 1 -27.26 -27.53 47.57
N ALA A 2 -27.80 -26.55 46.85
CA ALA A 2 -27.88 -26.57 45.39
C ALA A 2 -26.70 -25.74 44.83
N LEU A 3 -25.81 -26.38 44.07
CA LEU A 3 -24.71 -25.69 43.38
C LEU A 3 -25.27 -24.96 42.16
N SER A 4 -25.15 -23.63 42.16
CA SER A 4 -25.40 -22.79 40.99
C SER A 4 -24.18 -22.83 40.07
N VAL A 5 -24.35 -23.31 38.85
CA VAL A 5 -23.30 -23.32 37.81
C VAL A 5 -23.39 -21.99 37.06
N ALA A 6 -22.44 -21.10 37.29
CA ALA A 6 -22.32 -19.85 36.55
C ALA A 6 -21.58 -20.11 35.22
N SER A 7 -22.31 -20.05 34.10
CA SER A 7 -21.71 -20.06 32.77
C SER A 7 -21.04 -18.72 32.49
N MET A 8 -19.70 -18.70 32.49
CA MET A 8 -18.93 -17.57 31.99
C MET A 8 -18.93 -17.59 30.45
N LEU A 9 -19.54 -16.57 29.85
CA LEU A 9 -19.44 -16.30 28.42
C LEU A 9 -18.06 -15.68 28.15
N VAL A 10 -17.13 -16.47 27.59
CA VAL A 10 -15.83 -15.96 27.15
C VAL A 10 -16.05 -15.18 25.85
N ALA A 11 -15.97 -13.85 25.92
CA ALA A 11 -15.91 -13.00 24.73
C ALA A 11 -14.56 -13.19 24.05
N LEU A 12 -14.52 -13.94 22.95
CA LEU A 12 -13.36 -13.98 22.07
C LEU A 12 -13.22 -12.60 21.41
N PRO A 13 -12.03 -11.97 21.42
CA PRO A 13 -11.81 -10.76 20.65
C PRO A 13 -11.99 -11.11 19.17
N GLY A 14 -13.07 -10.58 18.58
CA GLY A 14 -13.30 -10.63 17.15
C GLY A 14 -12.15 -9.91 16.45
N HIS A 15 -11.28 -10.66 15.79
CA HIS A 15 -10.31 -10.08 14.87
C HIS A 15 -11.14 -9.50 13.73
N ALA A 16 -11.12 -8.17 13.58
CA ALA A 16 -11.79 -7.52 12.47
C ALA A 16 -11.30 -8.17 11.16
N ALA A 17 -12.24 -8.54 10.29
CA ALA A 17 -11.89 -9.17 9.02
C ALA A 17 -11.06 -8.19 8.18
N SER A 18 -9.97 -8.68 7.58
CA SER A 18 -9.24 -7.90 6.59
C SER A 18 -10.07 -7.78 5.32
N GLU A 19 -10.32 -6.56 4.88
CA GLU A 19 -10.98 -6.28 3.60
C GLU A 19 -9.95 -6.33 2.47
N SER A 20 -10.34 -6.82 1.29
CA SER A 20 -9.41 -7.00 0.18
C SER A 20 -10.03 -6.86 -1.20
N VAL A 21 -9.20 -6.55 -2.18
CA VAL A 21 -9.52 -6.56 -3.62
C VAL A 21 -8.44 -7.31 -4.39
N ALA A 22 -8.86 -8.08 -5.39
CA ALA A 22 -7.97 -8.83 -6.27
C ALA A 22 -7.99 -8.26 -7.69
N GLY A 23 -6.81 -8.17 -8.31
CA GLY A 23 -6.58 -7.81 -9.70
C GLY A 23 -6.00 -8.97 -10.50
N ALA A 24 -5.36 -8.65 -11.63
CA ALA A 24 -4.75 -9.64 -12.50
C ALA A 24 -3.56 -10.35 -11.85
N SER A 25 -3.19 -11.51 -12.41
CA SER A 25 -1.97 -12.26 -12.05
C SER A 25 -1.84 -12.58 -10.55
N GLY A 26 -2.96 -12.81 -9.86
CA GLY A 26 -2.96 -13.12 -8.42
C GLY A 26 -2.52 -11.96 -7.52
N LEU A 27 -2.57 -10.72 -8.03
CA LEU A 27 -2.26 -9.52 -7.28
C LEU A 27 -3.43 -9.16 -6.34
N VAL A 28 -3.18 -9.07 -5.04
CA VAL A 28 -4.19 -8.79 -4.02
C VAL A 28 -3.76 -7.61 -3.16
N ALA A 29 -4.67 -6.66 -2.95
CA ALA A 29 -4.51 -5.59 -1.97
C ALA A 29 -5.46 -5.84 -0.80
N ALA A 30 -4.96 -5.73 0.42
CA ALA A 30 -5.75 -5.95 1.64
C ALA A 30 -5.45 -4.88 2.70
N ILE A 31 -6.43 -4.57 3.54
CA ILE A 31 -6.27 -3.70 4.71
C ILE A 31 -6.89 -4.36 5.95
N ASP A 32 -6.18 -4.26 7.07
CA ASP A 32 -6.71 -4.50 8.39
C ASP A 32 -7.14 -3.16 8.99
N ALA A 33 -8.45 -2.96 9.13
CA ALA A 33 -9.01 -1.67 9.50
C ALA A 33 -8.54 -1.23 10.90
N GLN A 34 -8.45 -2.16 11.84
CA GLN A 34 -8.15 -1.84 13.23
C GLN A 34 -6.70 -1.38 13.43
N SER A 35 -5.73 -2.05 12.80
CA SER A 35 -4.32 -1.69 12.92
C SER A 35 -3.89 -0.61 11.93
N GLY A 36 -4.67 -0.40 10.85
CA GLY A 36 -4.29 0.45 9.72
C GLY A 36 -3.17 -0.16 8.87
N ARG A 37 -2.84 -1.44 9.06
CA ARG A 37 -1.86 -2.15 8.26
C ARG A 37 -2.50 -2.58 6.94
N TYR A 38 -1.81 -2.32 5.84
CA TYR A 38 -2.21 -2.78 4.52
C TYR A 38 -1.11 -3.61 3.87
N GLU A 39 -1.49 -4.50 2.97
CA GLU A 39 -0.59 -5.38 2.25
C GLU A 39 -0.93 -5.44 0.77
N ILE A 40 0.11 -5.55 -0.05
CA ILE A 40 0.02 -5.95 -1.45
C ILE A 40 0.73 -7.28 -1.60
N ARG A 41 0.02 -8.29 -2.11
CA ARG A 41 0.53 -9.63 -2.31
C ARG A 41 0.54 -9.97 -3.79
N SER A 42 1.68 -10.44 -4.30
CA SER A 42 1.76 -11.11 -5.59
C SER A 42 1.84 -12.61 -5.33
N GLN A 43 0.79 -13.35 -5.69
CA GLN A 43 0.81 -14.81 -5.55
C GLN A 43 1.82 -15.46 -6.49
N GLN A 44 2.00 -14.91 -7.69
CA GLN A 44 2.92 -15.46 -8.69
C GLN A 44 4.39 -15.37 -8.24
N ALA A 45 4.80 -14.22 -7.69
CA ALA A 45 6.17 -14.00 -7.22
C ALA A 45 6.37 -14.35 -5.73
N GLU A 46 5.30 -14.76 -5.03
CA GLU A 46 5.26 -14.97 -3.58
C GLU A 46 5.73 -13.75 -2.76
N TRP A 47 5.50 -12.55 -3.28
CA TRP A 47 5.92 -11.30 -2.66
C TRP A 47 4.83 -10.68 -1.80
N THR A 48 5.23 -10.08 -0.69
CA THR A 48 4.36 -9.23 0.14
C THR A 48 5.02 -7.89 0.41
N PHE A 49 4.38 -6.81 -0.05
CA PHE A 49 4.67 -5.45 0.36
C PHE A 49 3.72 -5.11 1.51
N ALA A 50 4.24 -4.59 2.61
CA ALA A 50 3.47 -4.18 3.76
C ALA A 50 3.61 -2.68 3.98
N GLY A 51 2.53 -2.02 4.33
CA GLY A 51 2.54 -0.63 4.73
C GLY A 51 1.58 -0.36 5.88
N ARG A 52 1.61 0.87 6.37
CA ARG A 52 0.79 1.27 7.51
C ARG A 52 0.29 2.71 7.37
N LEU A 53 -0.99 2.89 7.66
CA LEU A 53 -1.58 4.20 7.88
C LEU A 53 -1.10 4.79 9.23
N ALA A 54 -1.29 6.10 9.42
CA ALA A 54 -0.97 6.78 10.68
C ALA A 54 -1.92 6.41 11.84
N GLY A 55 -3.02 5.71 11.54
CA GLY A 55 -4.01 5.26 12.53
C GLY A 55 -4.92 4.18 11.95
N ALA A 56 -5.94 3.79 12.71
CA ALA A 56 -6.96 2.86 12.25
C ALA A 56 -7.71 3.41 11.04
N ALA A 57 -8.08 2.52 10.11
CA ALA A 57 -8.96 2.85 9.01
C ALA A 57 -10.42 2.77 9.44
N SER A 58 -11.24 3.63 8.86
CA SER A 58 -12.70 3.62 8.97
C SER A 58 -13.32 3.69 7.59
N GLU A 59 -14.63 3.40 7.49
CA GLU A 59 -15.37 3.41 6.23
C GLU A 59 -14.67 2.61 5.13
N VAL A 60 -14.13 1.44 5.50
CA VAL A 60 -13.48 0.54 4.55
C VAL A 60 -14.56 -0.08 3.67
N VAL A 61 -14.44 0.13 2.35
CA VAL A 61 -15.41 -0.31 1.36
C VAL A 61 -14.70 -0.85 0.13
N THR A 62 -15.34 -1.83 -0.51
CA THR A 62 -14.92 -2.32 -1.83
C THR A 62 -15.94 -1.90 -2.89
N LYS A 63 -15.47 -1.57 -4.08
CA LYS A 63 -16.34 -1.29 -5.23
C LYS A 63 -15.65 -1.65 -6.54
N ASP A 64 -16.45 -1.97 -7.54
CA ASP A 64 -15.96 -2.14 -8.91
C ASP A 64 -16.04 -0.80 -9.67
N GLY A 65 -15.19 -0.66 -10.68
CA GLY A 65 -15.18 0.51 -11.54
C GLY A 65 -14.39 0.29 -12.83
N GLN A 66 -14.34 1.32 -13.66
CA GLN A 66 -13.60 1.27 -14.92
C GLN A 66 -13.08 2.67 -15.26
N ASP A 67 -11.85 2.73 -15.78
CA ASP A 67 -11.25 3.94 -16.33
C ASP A 67 -10.48 3.62 -17.63
N ARG A 68 -9.64 4.55 -18.09
CA ARG A 68 -8.86 4.38 -19.35
C ARG A 68 -7.84 3.24 -19.29
N LEU A 69 -7.42 2.80 -18.11
CA LEU A 69 -6.52 1.66 -17.94
C LEU A 69 -7.26 0.32 -17.95
N GLY A 70 -8.58 0.34 -17.67
CA GLY A 70 -9.45 -0.83 -17.73
C GLY A 70 -10.39 -0.94 -16.53
N ALA A 71 -11.03 -2.10 -16.41
CA ALA A 71 -11.84 -2.45 -15.24
C ALA A 71 -10.95 -2.65 -14.01
N PHE A 72 -11.42 -2.22 -12.85
CA PHE A 72 -10.70 -2.34 -11.59
C PHE A 72 -11.64 -2.67 -10.43
N ARG A 73 -11.06 -3.22 -9.36
CA ARG A 73 -11.67 -3.32 -8.04
C ARG A 73 -10.95 -2.35 -7.11
N GLU A 74 -11.68 -1.50 -6.41
CA GLU A 74 -11.14 -0.46 -5.53
C GLU A 74 -11.45 -0.78 -4.08
N LEU A 75 -10.41 -0.81 -3.25
CA LEU A 75 -10.52 -0.76 -1.79
C LEU A 75 -10.38 0.70 -1.36
N GLY A 76 -11.46 1.31 -0.88
CA GLY A 76 -11.50 2.68 -0.37
C GLY A 76 -11.61 2.71 1.14
N PHE A 77 -11.00 3.71 1.78
CA PHE A 77 -11.01 3.85 3.24
C PHE A 77 -10.69 5.28 3.67
N ARG A 78 -10.97 5.58 4.94
CA ARG A 78 -10.63 6.84 5.60
C ARG A 78 -9.74 6.59 6.79
N TRP A 79 -8.92 7.58 7.14
CA TRP A 79 -8.24 7.63 8.42
C TRP A 79 -7.99 9.07 8.82
N ARG A 80 -7.64 9.29 10.08
CA ARG A 80 -7.21 10.59 10.57
C ARG A 80 -5.73 10.51 10.92
N ASP A 81 -4.97 11.46 10.39
CA ASP A 81 -3.64 11.82 10.90
C ASP A 81 -3.78 13.20 11.58
N ARG A 82 -3.15 14.25 11.06
CA ARG A 82 -3.41 15.64 11.47
C ARG A 82 -4.72 16.19 10.90
N VAL A 83 -5.13 15.66 9.76
CA VAL A 83 -6.34 16.03 9.01
C VAL A 83 -7.13 14.76 8.64
N GLY A 84 -8.39 14.93 8.26
CA GLY A 84 -9.14 13.86 7.59
C GLY A 84 -8.53 13.50 6.24
N LEU A 85 -8.26 12.20 6.04
CA LEU A 85 -7.70 11.66 4.80
C LEU A 85 -8.60 10.55 4.26
N ARG A 86 -8.73 10.52 2.93
CA ARG A 86 -9.38 9.45 2.17
C ARG A 86 -8.36 8.84 1.24
N GLY A 87 -8.24 7.52 1.25
CA GLY A 87 -7.34 6.79 0.38
C GLY A 87 -8.04 5.66 -0.34
N SER A 88 -7.41 5.22 -1.43
CA SER A 88 -7.84 4.02 -2.13
C SER A 88 -6.68 3.25 -2.74
N ILE A 89 -6.91 1.96 -2.94
CA ILE A 89 -6.05 1.05 -3.70
C ILE A 89 -6.92 0.40 -4.78
N ARG A 90 -6.64 0.69 -6.06
CA ARG A 90 -7.27 0.03 -7.21
C ARG A 90 -6.42 -1.12 -7.69
N ALA A 91 -7.00 -2.31 -7.79
CA ALA A 91 -6.41 -3.46 -8.47
C ALA A 91 -7.08 -3.63 -9.85
N TYR A 92 -6.30 -3.52 -10.93
CA TYR A 92 -6.83 -3.68 -12.28
C TYR A 92 -7.07 -5.16 -12.61
N VAL A 93 -8.22 -5.46 -13.22
CA VAL A 93 -8.68 -6.85 -13.44
C VAL A 93 -7.86 -7.56 -14.50
N ASP A 94 -7.47 -6.85 -15.56
CA ASP A 94 -6.78 -7.42 -16.73
C ASP A 94 -5.30 -7.03 -16.82
N ARG A 95 -4.78 -6.28 -15.84
CA ARG A 95 -3.39 -5.80 -15.80
C ARG A 95 -2.80 -5.96 -14.41
N PRO A 96 -1.53 -6.39 -14.26
CA PRO A 96 -0.86 -6.49 -12.96
C PRO A 96 -0.43 -5.11 -12.44
N VAL A 97 -1.39 -4.21 -12.25
CA VAL A 97 -1.19 -2.81 -11.86
C VAL A 97 -2.04 -2.50 -10.64
N LEU A 98 -1.44 -1.79 -9.69
CA LEU A 98 -2.14 -1.16 -8.58
C LEU A 98 -1.99 0.34 -8.65
N LEU A 99 -3.07 1.07 -8.39
CA LEU A 99 -3.05 2.52 -8.25
C LEU A 99 -3.44 2.92 -6.82
N PHE A 100 -2.55 3.65 -6.16
CA PHE A 100 -2.79 4.25 -4.86
C PHE A 100 -3.24 5.70 -5.05
N THR A 101 -4.29 6.10 -4.35
CA THR A 101 -4.76 7.49 -4.33
C THR A 101 -4.91 7.96 -2.90
N ILE A 102 -4.60 9.24 -2.66
CA ILE A 102 -4.90 9.93 -1.41
C ILE A 102 -5.49 11.31 -1.70
N THR A 103 -6.46 11.68 -0.90
CA THR A 103 -7.08 13.01 -0.89
C THR A 103 -7.26 13.44 0.55
N SER A 104 -7.22 14.76 0.78
CA SER A 104 -7.54 15.34 2.09
C SER A 104 -8.86 16.09 2.02
N ASP A 105 -9.61 16.01 3.11
CA ASP A 105 -10.88 16.72 3.26
C ASP A 105 -10.69 18.16 3.74
N GLU A 106 -9.48 18.49 4.19
CA GLU A 106 -9.12 19.77 4.78
C GLU A 106 -7.83 20.29 4.11
N PRO A 107 -7.60 21.61 4.07
CA PRO A 107 -6.32 22.15 3.61
C PRO A 107 -5.14 21.59 4.43
N VAL A 108 -4.10 21.12 3.75
CA VAL A 108 -2.88 20.61 4.39
C VAL A 108 -1.78 21.65 4.24
N SER A 109 -1.32 22.20 5.37
CA SER A 109 -0.24 23.20 5.39
C SER A 109 1.11 22.65 4.93
N ASP A 110 1.35 21.35 5.13
CA ASP A 110 2.54 20.63 4.70
C ASP A 110 2.17 19.27 4.07
N PRO A 111 1.82 19.26 2.76
CA PRO A 111 1.51 18.01 2.05
C PRO A 111 2.72 17.06 2.01
N ALA A 112 3.92 17.65 2.15
CA ALA A 112 5.21 17.06 2.47
C ALA A 112 5.20 16.05 3.62
N ARG A 113 4.17 15.98 4.47
CA ARG A 113 4.08 15.07 5.62
C ARG A 113 2.95 14.05 5.54
N VAL A 114 2.13 14.12 4.50
CA VAL A 114 1.13 13.08 4.23
C VAL A 114 1.86 11.91 3.56
N ARG A 115 1.82 10.74 4.19
CA ARG A 115 2.55 9.54 3.76
C ARG A 115 1.57 8.45 3.38
N PHE A 116 1.20 8.38 2.11
CA PHE A 116 0.47 7.25 1.53
C PHE A 116 0.73 7.14 0.02
N PRO A 117 1.05 5.94 -0.50
CA PRO A 117 1.39 4.75 0.27
C PRO A 117 2.68 4.97 1.09
N ARG A 118 2.73 4.34 2.27
CA ARG A 118 3.88 4.28 3.16
C ARG A 118 4.24 2.82 3.43
N PHE A 119 5.17 2.29 2.64
CA PHE A 119 5.63 0.92 2.83
C PHE A 119 6.58 0.82 4.01
N THR A 120 6.27 -0.08 4.94
CA THR A 120 7.09 -0.38 6.13
C THR A 120 7.71 -1.77 6.06
N GLY A 121 7.45 -2.52 4.99
CA GLY A 121 8.06 -3.82 4.71
C GLY A 121 8.02 -4.10 3.23
N LEU A 122 9.17 -4.52 2.70
CA LEU A 122 9.33 -4.93 1.31
C LEU A 122 9.72 -6.42 1.26
N PRO A 123 9.47 -7.12 0.14
CA PRO A 123 9.90 -8.50 0.01
C PRO A 123 11.43 -8.61 0.21
N ARG A 124 11.85 -9.69 0.89
CA ARG A 124 13.27 -9.90 1.17
C ARG A 124 13.99 -10.35 -0.11
N ASN A 125 15.31 -10.15 -0.13
CA ASN A 125 16.20 -10.62 -1.19
C ASN A 125 15.94 -10.04 -2.59
N LEU A 126 15.17 -8.95 -2.69
CA LEU A 126 15.08 -8.21 -3.94
C LEU A 126 16.38 -7.45 -4.21
N ARG A 127 16.72 -7.37 -5.48
CA ARG A 127 17.68 -6.44 -6.05
C ARG A 127 16.94 -5.18 -6.44
N HIS A 128 17.65 -4.06 -6.48
CA HIS A 128 17.06 -2.74 -6.61
C HIS A 128 17.81 -1.95 -7.68
N PHE A 129 17.06 -1.19 -8.46
CA PHE A 129 17.59 -0.24 -9.43
C PHE A 129 16.79 1.06 -9.34
N SER A 130 17.49 2.20 -9.34
CA SER A 130 16.88 3.53 -9.33
C SER A 130 17.86 4.57 -9.90
N TYR A 131 17.41 5.81 -10.02
CA TYR A 131 18.22 6.94 -10.50
C TYR A 131 18.63 7.85 -9.34
N ALA A 132 19.77 8.52 -9.40
CA ALA A 132 20.05 9.58 -8.43
C ALA A 132 19.10 10.77 -8.66
N ASN A 133 18.76 11.52 -7.60
CA ASN A 133 17.97 12.75 -7.72
C ASN A 133 18.85 13.94 -8.15
N GLU A 134 19.48 13.80 -9.32
CA GLU A 134 20.38 14.78 -9.93
C GLU A 134 20.00 15.04 -11.40
N ALA A 135 20.28 16.25 -11.91
CA ALA A 135 20.11 16.55 -13.32
C ALA A 135 21.12 15.73 -14.15
N PHE A 136 20.64 14.96 -15.15
CA PHE A 136 21.45 14.02 -15.93
C PHE A 136 22.09 12.89 -15.11
N ALA A 137 21.37 12.39 -14.10
CA ALA A 137 21.85 11.32 -13.23
C ALA A 137 22.26 10.05 -14.00
N PRO A 138 23.46 9.49 -13.72
CA PRO A 138 23.84 8.17 -14.23
C PRO A 138 22.95 7.08 -13.61
N ALA A 139 22.76 5.97 -14.34
CA ALA A 139 22.05 4.81 -13.84
C ALA A 139 22.75 4.26 -12.58
N SER A 140 22.02 4.11 -11.46
CA SER A 140 22.57 3.61 -10.20
C SER A 140 21.96 2.26 -9.84
N PHE A 141 22.82 1.34 -9.38
CA PHE A 141 22.39 0.09 -8.75
C PHE A 141 22.29 0.22 -7.22
N ALA A 142 22.39 1.44 -6.70
CA ALA A 142 22.09 1.81 -5.33
C ALA A 142 20.77 2.59 -5.28
N LEU A 143 19.98 2.39 -4.22
CA LEU A 143 18.80 3.20 -3.96
C LEU A 143 19.22 4.50 -3.27
N GLU A 144 19.43 5.52 -4.09
CA GLU A 144 19.70 6.89 -3.63
C GLU A 144 18.43 7.52 -3.04
N GLU A 145 18.59 8.42 -2.07
CA GLU A 145 17.48 9.24 -1.58
C GLU A 145 16.82 9.97 -2.77
N ASN A 146 15.53 9.73 -2.97
CA ASN A 146 14.68 10.37 -3.97
C ASN A 146 14.81 9.90 -5.44
N GLY A 147 15.48 8.78 -5.71
CA GLY A 147 15.45 8.18 -7.04
C GLY A 147 14.13 7.54 -7.41
N THR A 148 13.52 7.87 -8.55
CA THR A 148 12.31 7.19 -9.07
C THR A 148 12.44 6.87 -10.57
N PRO A 149 11.77 5.81 -11.07
CA PRO A 149 11.03 4.79 -10.31
C PRO A 149 11.96 3.79 -9.62
N TRP A 150 11.47 3.11 -8.58
CA TRP A 150 12.15 1.93 -8.02
C TRP A 150 11.78 0.71 -8.84
N LEU A 151 12.79 0.07 -9.44
CA LEU A 151 12.68 -1.27 -10.00
C LEU A 151 13.20 -2.28 -8.97
N LEU A 152 12.33 -3.19 -8.57
CA LEU A 152 12.62 -4.27 -7.62
C LEU A 152 12.53 -5.60 -8.38
N TYR A 153 13.52 -6.47 -8.24
CA TYR A 153 13.54 -7.72 -8.99
C TYR A 153 14.30 -8.82 -8.27
N ASP A 154 14.00 -10.08 -8.57
CA ASP A 154 14.68 -11.24 -8.00
C ASP A 154 15.63 -11.93 -9.01
N VAL A 155 16.10 -13.12 -8.66
CA VAL A 155 17.02 -13.90 -9.51
C VAL A 155 16.29 -14.68 -10.60
N GLN A 156 14.98 -14.83 -10.48
CA GLN A 156 14.09 -15.48 -11.43
C GLN A 156 13.66 -14.51 -12.53
N GLY A 157 13.83 -13.20 -12.31
CA GLY A 157 13.48 -12.14 -13.25
C GLY A 157 12.07 -11.60 -13.05
N ASP A 158 11.38 -12.00 -11.98
CA ASP A 158 10.16 -11.31 -11.55
C ASP A 158 10.53 -9.88 -11.15
N ALA A 159 9.67 -8.93 -11.49
CA ALA A 159 9.93 -7.51 -11.29
C ALA A 159 8.69 -6.74 -10.86
N ALA A 160 8.89 -5.77 -9.96
CA ALA A 160 7.90 -4.76 -9.59
C ALA A 160 8.48 -3.36 -9.82
N VAL A 161 7.66 -2.48 -10.40
CA VAL A 161 7.97 -1.06 -10.52
C VAL A 161 7.10 -0.30 -9.55
N LEU A 162 7.73 0.39 -8.60
CA LEU A 162 7.06 1.35 -7.73
C LEU A 162 7.42 2.76 -8.19
N SER A 163 6.39 3.54 -8.50
CA SER A 163 6.54 4.88 -9.03
C SER A 163 5.50 5.81 -8.43
N PRO A 164 5.86 7.06 -8.08
CA PRO A 164 4.87 8.07 -7.82
C PRO A 164 4.14 8.42 -9.13
N ALA A 165 2.84 8.20 -9.18
CA ALA A 165 2.00 8.51 -10.33
C ALA A 165 1.71 10.02 -10.46
N ALA A 166 2.76 10.86 -10.45
CA ALA A 166 2.64 12.31 -10.57
C ALA A 166 3.28 12.81 -11.88
N ASN A 167 2.57 13.67 -12.59
CA ASN A 167 3.04 14.32 -13.83
C ASN A 167 4.06 15.45 -13.58
N PHE A 168 4.76 15.46 -12.44
CA PHE A 168 5.64 16.56 -12.04
C PHE A 168 7.09 16.10 -11.91
N MET A 169 8.01 16.97 -12.34
CA MET A 169 9.45 16.70 -12.47
C MET A 169 10.19 16.39 -11.15
N ILE A 170 9.52 16.43 -10.00
CA ILE A 170 10.10 16.05 -8.70
C ILE A 170 9.05 15.29 -7.91
N ALA A 171 8.87 14.02 -8.24
CA ALA A 171 8.12 13.10 -7.42
C ALA A 171 9.11 12.18 -6.72
N SER A 172 9.31 12.41 -5.43
CA SER A 172 10.32 11.71 -4.63
C SER A 172 9.71 10.54 -3.87
N MET A 173 10.39 9.40 -3.89
CA MET A 173 10.15 8.31 -2.94
C MET A 173 11.09 8.47 -1.74
N TRP A 174 10.58 8.16 -0.55
CA TRP A 174 11.36 8.18 0.70
C TRP A 174 11.71 6.74 1.09
N GLY A 175 12.98 6.50 1.41
CA GLY A 175 13.49 5.20 1.86
C GLY A 175 14.65 4.64 1.04
N ASN A 176 15.10 3.46 1.42
CA ASN A 176 16.26 2.76 0.85
C ASN A 176 15.91 1.39 0.23
N GLY A 177 14.61 1.14 -0.02
CA GLY A 177 14.10 -0.14 -0.53
C GLY A 177 14.23 -1.34 0.42
N ARG A 178 14.63 -1.12 1.67
CA ARG A 178 14.53 -2.10 2.76
C ARG A 178 13.69 -1.56 3.92
N THR A 179 13.77 -0.25 4.15
CA THR A 179 12.97 0.56 5.06
C THR A 179 12.67 1.90 4.41
N GLU A 180 11.58 2.55 4.84
CA GLU A 180 11.42 4.01 4.65
C GLU A 180 12.54 4.78 5.37
#